data_AF-X1G9Y9-F1
#
_entry.id   AF-X1G9Y9-F1
#
_cell.length_a   1.000
_cell.length_b   1.000
_cell.length_c   1.000
_cell.angle_alpha   90.00
_cell.angle_beta   90.00
_cell.angle_gamma   90.00
#
_symmetry.space_group_name_H-M   'P 1'
#
loop_
_entity.id
_entity.type
_entity.pdbx_description
1 polymer ?
#
loop_
_entity_poly.entity_id
_entity_poly.type
_entity_poly.pdbx_seq_one_letter_code
_entity_poly.pdbx_strand_id
1 'polypeptide(L)'
;PSNHRFYSEWSPERIHRWAKSIGEEVDQVIENVIKSRKHPEQAFKACMGILSMGKKYGDVRLNKACRKANKFGTCSLKRIESMIKLGLEEEKQPQLELISTIPDHENIRGGQYYS
;
A
#
# COMPACT_ATOMS: atom_id res chain seq x y z
N PRO A 1 5.07 27.19 17.70
CA PRO A 1 5.67 26.18 16.78
C PRO A 1 4.60 25.20 16.27
N SER A 2 4.19 25.35 15.01
CA SER A 2 2.92 24.82 14.47
C SER A 2 2.96 23.41 13.88
N ASN A 3 4.10 22.70 13.98
CA ASN A 3 4.24 21.32 13.46
C ASN A 3 3.51 20.26 14.32
N HIS A 4 2.99 20.62 15.50
CA HIS A 4 2.22 19.72 16.37
C HIS A 4 0.74 19.61 16.01
N ARG A 5 0.18 20.53 15.21
CA ARG A 5 -1.28 20.55 14.96
C ARG A 5 -1.74 19.55 13.91
N PHE A 6 -0.92 19.24 12.90
CA PHE A 6 -1.31 18.31 11.83
C PHE A 6 -1.28 16.83 12.27
N TYR A 7 -0.39 16.49 13.21
CA TYR A 7 -0.29 15.14 13.78
C TYR A 7 -1.29 14.90 14.92
N SER A 8 -1.84 15.96 15.54
CA SER A 8 -2.72 15.82 16.71
C SER A 8 -4.10 15.21 16.41
N GLU A 9 -4.55 15.16 15.16
CA GLU A 9 -5.88 14.63 14.81
C GLU A 9 -5.91 13.14 14.42
N TRP A 10 -4.75 12.52 14.19
CA TRP A 10 -4.66 11.16 13.66
C TRP A 10 -3.91 10.24 14.63
N SER A 11 -4.66 9.42 15.37
CA SER A 11 -4.12 8.35 16.20
C SER A 11 -4.10 7.01 15.45
N PRO A 12 -3.23 6.06 15.82
CA PRO A 12 -3.27 4.69 15.29
C PRO A 12 -4.67 4.07 15.39
N GLU A 13 -5.39 4.25 16.50
CA GLU A 13 -6.72 3.65 16.65
C GLU A 13 -7.72 4.22 15.65
N ARG A 14 -7.64 5.52 15.34
CA ARG A 14 -8.50 6.16 14.34
C ARG A 14 -8.23 5.61 12.95
N ILE A 15 -6.95 5.41 12.61
CA ILE A 15 -6.54 4.85 11.31
C ILE A 15 -7.06 3.40 11.19
N HIS A 16 -6.86 2.57 12.21
CA HIS A 16 -7.38 1.20 12.24
C HIS A 16 -8.91 1.15 12.16
N ARG A 17 -9.62 2.03 12.89
CA ARG A 17 -11.08 2.10 12.83
C ARG A 17 -11.59 2.41 11.42
N TRP A 18 -10.93 3.33 10.72
CA TRP A 18 -11.29 3.64 9.33
C TRP A 18 -10.91 2.49 8.38
N ALA A 19 -9.75 1.86 8.57
CA ALA A 19 -9.37 0.70 7.76
C ALA A 19 -10.40 -0.43 7.88
N LYS A 20 -10.83 -0.76 9.11
CA LYS A 20 -11.87 -1.75 9.37
C LYS A 20 -13.23 -1.42 8.76
N SER A 21 -13.58 -0.13 8.62
CA SER A 21 -14.83 0.24 7.96
C SER A 21 -14.81 -0.03 6.45
N ILE A 22 -13.63 -0.13 5.85
CA ILE A 22 -13.44 -0.49 4.44
C ILE A 22 -13.35 -2.01 4.30
N GLY A 23 -12.57 -2.67 5.16
CA GLY A 23 -12.48 -4.13 5.25
C GLY A 23 -11.27 -4.63 6.04
N GLU A 24 -11.35 -5.89 6.48
CA GLU A 24 -10.30 -6.51 7.32
C GLU A 24 -8.94 -6.60 6.61
N GLU A 25 -8.93 -6.78 5.29
CA GLU A 25 -7.68 -6.86 4.52
C GLU A 25 -6.96 -5.52 4.48
N VAL A 26 -7.73 -4.43 4.44
CA VAL A 26 -7.22 -3.07 4.48
C VAL A 26 -6.59 -2.81 5.85
N ASP A 27 -7.26 -3.20 6.93
CA ASP A 27 -6.73 -3.08 8.29
C ASP A 27 -5.40 -3.85 8.46
N GLN A 28 -5.32 -5.06 7.92
CA GLN A 28 -4.09 -5.85 7.95
C GLN A 28 -2.94 -5.19 7.18
N VAL A 29 -3.23 -4.62 6.00
CA VAL A 29 -2.23 -3.85 5.23
C VAL A 29 -1.74 -2.65 6.05
N ILE A 30 -2.67 -1.89 6.64
CA ILE A 30 -2.36 -0.71 7.46
C ILE A 30 -1.46 -1.09 8.63
N GLU A 31 -1.79 -2.17 9.33
CA GLU A 31 -0.97 -2.71 10.42
C GLU A 31 0.46 -3.03 9.93
N ASN A 32 0.58 -3.69 8.78
CA ASN A 32 1.87 -4.02 8.18
C ASN A 32 2.67 -2.77 7.78
N VAL A 33 2.02 -1.72 7.28
CA VAL A 33 2.68 -0.45 6.96
C VAL A 33 3.21 0.20 8.24
N ILE A 34 2.42 0.25 9.31
CA ILE A 34 2.84 0.84 10.59
C ILE A 34 4.02 0.05 11.18
N LYS A 35 3.92 -1.28 11.24
CA LYS A 35 4.98 -2.18 11.73
C LYS A 35 6.26 -2.12 10.89
N SER A 36 6.18 -1.81 9.59
CA SER A 36 7.35 -1.70 8.72
C SER A 36 8.23 -0.47 9.01
N ARG A 37 7.73 0.52 9.77
CA ARG A 37 8.45 1.77 10.05
C ARG A 37 8.89 1.79 11.51
N LYS A 38 10.10 2.30 11.75
CA LYS A 38 10.65 2.51 13.10
C LYS A 38 9.81 3.49 13.92
N HIS A 39 9.19 4.47 13.26
CA HIS A 39 8.30 5.45 13.90
C HIS A 39 6.92 5.37 13.24
N PRO A 40 5.84 5.11 13.99
CA PRO A 40 4.50 4.95 13.44
C PRO A 40 4.00 6.21 12.72
N GLU A 41 4.39 7.39 13.20
CA GLU A 41 4.06 8.69 12.59
C GLU A 41 4.51 8.80 11.12
N GLN A 42 5.63 8.15 10.77
CA GLN A 42 6.15 8.10 9.39
C GLN A 42 5.27 7.24 8.47
N ALA A 43 4.53 6.28 9.04
CA ALA A 43 3.59 5.43 8.31
C ALA A 43 2.23 6.10 8.10
N PHE A 44 1.85 7.10 8.89
CA PHE A 44 0.50 7.68 8.86
C PHE A 44 0.17 8.30 7.51
N LYS A 45 1.11 9.01 6.88
CA LYS A 45 0.91 9.57 5.53
C LYS A 45 0.64 8.48 4.49
N ALA A 46 1.34 7.35 4.59
CA ALA A 46 1.11 6.21 3.70
C ALA A 46 -0.25 5.56 3.98
N CYS A 47 -0.60 5.37 5.26
CA CYS A 47 -1.88 4.83 5.68
C CYS A 47 -3.06 5.67 5.17
N MET A 48 -2.99 7.00 5.33
CA MET A 48 -4.00 7.92 4.80
C MET A 48 -4.08 7.86 3.28
N GLY A 49 -2.93 7.78 2.60
CA GLY A 49 -2.89 7.54 1.15
C GLY A 49 -3.67 6.29 0.77
N ILE A 50 -3.48 5.17 1.49
CA ILE A 50 -4.18 3.92 1.21
C ILE A 50 -5.68 4.07 1.46
N LEU A 51 -6.08 4.62 2.60
CA LEU A 51 -7.48 4.81 2.96
C LEU A 51 -8.22 5.75 2.00
N SER A 52 -7.54 6.79 1.49
CA SER A 52 -8.11 7.71 0.50
C SER A 52 -8.49 7.03 -0.82
N MET A 53 -7.86 5.90 -1.15
CA MET A 53 -8.18 5.14 -2.36
C MET A 53 -9.56 4.48 -2.28
N GLY A 54 -10.09 4.21 -1.08
CA GLY A 54 -11.45 3.68 -0.90
C GLY A 54 -12.49 4.65 -1.46
N LYS A 55 -12.30 5.95 -1.21
CA LYS A 55 -13.15 7.01 -1.80
C LYS A 55 -13.00 7.15 -3.32
N LYS A 56 -11.82 6.86 -3.86
CA LYS A 56 -11.50 7.06 -5.29
C LYS A 56 -11.91 5.87 -6.17
N TYR A 57 -11.69 4.65 -5.68
CA TYR A 57 -11.86 3.41 -6.44
C TYR A 57 -12.98 2.52 -5.89
N GLY A 58 -13.54 2.86 -4.74
CA GLY A 58 -14.55 2.07 -4.03
C GLY A 58 -13.93 1.14 -3.00
N ASP A 59 -14.62 1.01 -1.87
CA ASP A 59 -14.17 0.23 -0.71
C ASP A 59 -13.99 -1.26 -1.05
N VAL A 60 -14.90 -1.82 -1.85
CA VAL A 60 -14.84 -3.22 -2.29
C VAL A 60 -13.60 -3.49 -3.13
N ARG A 61 -13.25 -2.59 -4.06
CA ARG A 61 -12.07 -2.75 -4.92
C ARG A 61 -10.77 -2.59 -4.13
N LEU A 62 -10.73 -1.61 -3.22
CA LEU A 62 -9.59 -1.44 -2.33
C LEU A 62 -9.38 -2.69 -1.45
N ASN A 63 -10.44 -3.25 -0.86
CA ASN A 63 -10.33 -4.43 -0.01
C ASN A 63 -9.80 -5.66 -0.80
N LYS A 64 -10.25 -5.87 -2.05
CA LYS A 64 -9.71 -6.91 -2.93
C LYS A 64 -8.23 -6.69 -3.26
N ALA A 65 -7.83 -5.45 -3.54
CA ALA A 65 -6.43 -5.12 -3.82
C ALA A 65 -5.56 -5.34 -2.59
N CYS A 66 -6.02 -4.93 -1.40
CA CYS A 66 -5.34 -5.18 -0.13
C CYS A 66 -5.22 -6.68 0.16
N ARG A 67 -6.25 -7.48 -0.11
CA ARG A 67 -6.18 -8.95 -0.01
C ARG A 67 -5.04 -9.52 -0.84
N LYS A 68 -4.97 -9.11 -2.11
CA LYS A 68 -3.93 -9.58 -3.02
C LYS A 68 -2.55 -9.07 -2.61
N ALA A 69 -2.46 -7.84 -2.12
CA ALA A 69 -1.23 -7.28 -1.57
C ALA A 69 -0.73 -8.06 -0.34
N ASN A 70 -1.64 -8.45 0.58
CA ASN A 70 -1.33 -9.32 1.72
C ASN A 70 -0.83 -10.70 1.26
N LYS A 71 -1.48 -11.32 0.26
CA LYS A 71 -1.01 -12.59 -0.33
C LYS A 71 0.42 -12.50 -0.88
N PHE A 72 0.80 -11.37 -1.46
CA PHE A 72 2.15 -11.13 -1.98
C PHE A 72 3.14 -10.57 -0.95
N GLY A 73 2.71 -10.35 0.31
CA GLY A 73 3.55 -9.75 1.36
C GLY A 73 3.96 -8.30 1.06
N THR A 74 3.19 -7.55 0.29
CA THR A 74 3.46 -6.14 -0.02
C THR A 74 2.46 -5.21 0.64
N CYS A 75 2.93 -4.13 1.26
CA CYS A 75 2.09 -3.09 1.86
C CYS A 75 2.33 -1.68 1.28
N SER A 76 3.01 -1.60 0.13
CA SER A 76 3.35 -0.31 -0.50
C SER A 76 2.13 0.35 -1.15
N LEU A 77 1.87 1.61 -0.80
CA LEU A 77 0.84 2.46 -1.41
C LEU A 77 0.92 2.44 -2.95
N LYS A 78 2.12 2.62 -3.51
CA LYS A 78 2.31 2.64 -4.97
C LYS A 78 1.93 1.32 -5.62
N ARG A 79 2.27 0.19 -4.97
CA ARG A 79 1.93 -1.15 -5.48
C ARG A 79 0.43 -1.42 -5.43
N ILE A 80 -0.23 -1.05 -4.33
CA ILE A 80 -1.68 -1.20 -4.20
C ILE A 80 -2.39 -0.31 -5.23
N GLU A 81 -1.95 0.94 -5.40
CA GLU A 81 -2.52 1.84 -6.41
C GLU A 81 -2.33 1.29 -7.83
N SER A 82 -1.13 0.81 -8.18
CA SER A 82 -0.89 0.16 -9.48
C SER A 82 -1.76 -1.08 -9.67
N MET A 83 -1.95 -1.89 -8.63
CA MET A 83 -2.79 -3.09 -8.70
C MET A 83 -4.23 -2.73 -9.06
N ILE A 84 -4.81 -1.71 -8.40
CA ILE A 84 -6.17 -1.22 -8.67
C ILE A 84 -6.26 -0.60 -10.08
N LYS A 85 -5.27 0.19 -10.48
CA LYS A 85 -5.22 0.84 -11.81
C LYS A 85 -5.19 -0.18 -12.94
N LEU A 86 -4.46 -1.27 -12.74
CA LEU A 86 -4.31 -2.35 -13.72
C LEU A 86 -5.44 -3.39 -13.64
N GLY A 87 -6.38 -3.26 -12.69
CA GLY A 87 -7.45 -4.23 -12.48
C GLY A 87 -6.95 -5.59 -12.01
N LEU A 88 -5.75 -5.63 -11.43
CA LEU A 88 -5.10 -6.87 -11.01
C LEU A 88 -5.70 -7.42 -9.72
N GLU A 89 -6.50 -6.65 -8.99
CA GLU A 89 -7.21 -7.15 -7.81
C GLU A 89 -8.26 -8.21 -8.14
N GLU A 90 -8.71 -8.27 -9.39
CA GLU A 90 -9.61 -9.31 -9.86
C GLU A 90 -8.80 -10.57 -10.18
N GLU A 91 -9.15 -11.67 -9.50
CA GLU A 91 -8.71 -13.01 -9.90
C GLU A 91 -9.47 -13.37 -11.18
N LYS A 92 -9.07 -12.79 -12.32
CA LYS A 92 -9.37 -13.39 -13.61
C LYS A 92 -8.73 -14.77 -13.57
N GLN A 93 -9.55 -15.82 -13.58
CA GLN A 93 -9.08 -17.19 -13.77
C GLN A 93 -8.11 -17.18 -14.96
N PRO A 94 -6.95 -17.86 -14.87
CA PRO A 94 -5.91 -17.75 -15.87
C PRO A 94 -6.39 -18.40 -17.16
N GLN A 95 -7.02 -17.60 -18.03
CA GLN A 95 -6.91 -17.81 -19.45
C GLN A 95 -5.52 -17.32 -19.79
N LEU A 96 -4.65 -18.25 -20.18
CA LEU A 96 -3.26 -18.02 -20.57
C LEU A 96 -3.12 -16.75 -21.44
N GLU A 97 -2.67 -15.66 -20.85
CA GLU A 97 -2.04 -14.57 -21.60
C GLU A 97 -0.69 -14.28 -20.96
N LEU A 98 0.25 -15.10 -21.41
CA LEU A 98 1.67 -14.96 -21.27
C LEU A 98 2.15 -13.70 -22.02
N ILE A 99 2.00 -12.48 -21.49
CA ILE A 99 2.71 -11.30 -22.01
C ILE A 99 3.10 -10.31 -20.88
N SER A 100 4.42 -10.24 -20.68
CA SER A 100 5.27 -9.04 -20.56
C SER A 100 4.95 -7.95 -19.51
N THR A 101 5.82 -7.85 -18.51
CA THR A 101 6.79 -6.73 -18.33
C THR A 101 7.31 -6.76 -16.89
N ILE A 102 8.42 -7.47 -16.68
CA ILE A 102 9.27 -7.17 -15.52
C ILE A 102 9.88 -5.81 -15.84
N PRO A 103 9.66 -4.75 -15.04
CA PRO A 103 10.41 -3.52 -15.24
C PRO A 103 11.87 -3.85 -14.99
N ASP A 104 12.68 -3.68 -16.04
CA ASP A 104 14.14 -3.72 -15.96
C ASP A 104 14.56 -2.71 -14.89
N HIS A 105 15.03 -3.21 -13.75
CA HIS A 105 15.56 -2.35 -12.72
C HIS A 105 17.01 -2.06 -13.10
N GLU A 106 17.23 -0.92 -13.79
CA GLU A 106 18.53 -0.25 -13.84
C GLU A 106 18.96 0.12 -12.42
N ASN A 107 19.55 -0.83 -11.70
CA ASN A 107 20.14 -0.58 -10.40
C ASN A 107 21.46 -1.36 -10.25
N ILE A 108 22.45 -0.93 -11.04
CA ILE A 108 23.85 -1.16 -10.70
C ILE A 108 24.52 0.22 -10.61
N ARG A 109 24.28 0.90 -9.49
CA ARG A 109 25.07 2.05 -9.07
C ARG A 109 26.44 1.57 -8.56
N GLY A 110 27.49 1.97 -9.27
CA GLY A 110 28.75 2.45 -8.69
C GLY A 110 29.63 1.45 -7.95
N GLY A 111 30.54 0.80 -8.67
CA GLY A 111 31.73 0.16 -8.12
C GLY A 111 33.00 0.79 -8.68
N GLN A 112 33.29 2.05 -8.30
CA GLN A 112 34.65 2.56 -8.34
C GLN A 112 35.44 1.89 -7.21
N TYR A 113 36.14 0.78 -7.48
CA TYR A 113 37.19 0.26 -6.58
C TYR A 113 38.30 -0.43 -7.40
N TYR A 114 39.42 0.29 -7.56
CA TYR A 114 40.81 -0.12 -7.82
C TYR A 114 41.13 -1.25 -8.82
N SER A 115 41.77 -0.87 -9.93
CA SER A 115 43.05 -1.42 -10.44
C SER A 115 43.66 -0.44 -11.44
#